data_AF-A0A961UD31-F1
#
_entry.id   AF-A0A961UD31-F1
#
_cell.length_a   1.000
_cell.length_b   1.000
_cell.length_c   1.000
_cell.angle_alpha   90.00
_cell.angle_beta   90.00
_cell.angle_gamma   90.00
#
_symmetry.space_group_name_H-M   'P 1'
#
loop_
_entity.id
_entity.type
_entity.pdbx_description
1 polymer ?
#
loop_
_entity_poly.entity_id
_entity_poly.type
_entity_poly.pdbx_seq_one_letter_code
_entity_poly.pdbx_strand_id
1 'polypeptide(L)'
;MPAPTATGNRLRDAIRRARLSDVERSDVIVDLREAELARLQLLQDALGDLAEELPAGSDMFDFQIQTGVTPRLWVDMLAHVSMGRDKRTYRLVQETRYGRQLMFETTGLDEMASRVTDYVARRMLERERALAGDTLAGDSRAEETRKTSAPAPTPAAELATASAVAPRKFGWAGIVLAFIVGLIAGAAALFFGSLWYLSLIAG
;
A
#
# COMPACT_ATOMS: atom_id res chain seq x y z
N MET A 1 -6.35 17.23 -73.85
CA MET A 1 -6.47 15.99 -73.05
C MET A 1 -6.48 16.36 -71.58
N PRO A 2 -7.57 16.15 -70.83
CA PRO A 2 -7.53 16.34 -69.38
C PRO A 2 -6.73 15.22 -68.72
N ALA A 3 -5.82 15.58 -67.81
CA ALA A 3 -4.97 14.64 -67.08
C ALA A 3 -5.79 13.74 -66.15
N PRO A 4 -5.47 12.44 -66.03
CA PRO A 4 -6.19 11.52 -65.15
C PRO A 4 -6.05 11.95 -63.67
N THR A 5 -7.16 11.86 -62.94
CA THR A 5 -7.36 12.33 -61.57
C THR A 5 -6.52 11.57 -60.54
N ALA A 6 -5.27 12.02 -60.33
CA ALA A 6 -4.31 11.46 -59.38
C ALA A 6 -4.76 11.49 -57.89
N THR A 7 -5.83 12.19 -57.56
CA THR A 7 -6.31 12.37 -56.17
C THR A 7 -6.88 11.09 -55.55
N GLY A 8 -7.52 10.22 -56.37
CA GLY A 8 -8.10 8.95 -55.90
C GLY A 8 -7.07 7.90 -55.45
N ASN A 9 -5.81 8.04 -55.91
CA ASN A 9 -4.71 7.19 -55.48
C ASN A 9 -3.96 7.77 -54.28
N ARG A 10 -3.84 9.11 -54.17
CA ARG A 10 -3.13 9.77 -53.05
C ARG A 10 -3.67 9.39 -51.68
N LEU A 11 -5.00 9.32 -51.50
CA LEU A 11 -5.59 8.89 -50.23
C LEU A 11 -5.38 7.39 -49.98
N ARG A 12 -5.54 6.53 -50.99
CA ARG A 12 -5.29 5.08 -50.86
C ARG A 12 -3.82 4.79 -50.51
N ASP A 13 -2.89 5.49 -51.13
CA ASP A 13 -1.46 5.39 -50.86
C ASP A 13 -1.10 5.98 -49.49
N ALA A 14 -1.78 7.05 -49.06
CA ALA A 14 -1.65 7.58 -47.70
C ALA A 14 -2.18 6.60 -46.65
N ILE A 15 -3.34 5.98 -46.87
CA ILE A 15 -3.90 4.95 -45.98
C ILE A 15 -3.00 3.71 -45.94
N ARG A 16 -2.47 3.27 -47.10
CA ARG A 16 -1.53 2.14 -47.16
C ARG A 16 -0.25 2.43 -46.37
N ARG A 17 0.33 3.63 -46.53
CA ARG A 17 1.49 4.08 -45.75
C ARG A 17 1.17 4.17 -44.26
N ALA A 18 0.02 4.75 -43.89
CA ALA A 18 -0.40 4.85 -42.49
C ALA A 18 -0.56 3.48 -41.84
N ARG A 19 -1.13 2.49 -42.55
CA ARG A 19 -1.23 1.11 -42.05
C ARG A 19 0.12 0.44 -41.90
N LEU A 20 1.05 0.65 -42.85
CA LEU A 20 2.40 0.10 -42.75
C LEU A 20 3.14 0.66 -41.54
N SER A 21 3.09 1.99 -41.34
CA SER A 21 3.69 2.64 -40.17
C SER A 21 3.05 2.24 -38.84
N ASP A 22 1.75 1.91 -38.83
CA ASP A 22 1.06 1.40 -37.64
C ASP A 22 1.49 -0.03 -37.31
N VAL A 23 1.66 -0.87 -38.35
CA VAL A 23 2.20 -2.23 -38.20
C VAL A 23 3.65 -2.17 -37.70
N GLU A 24 4.53 -1.37 -38.30
CA GLU A 24 5.93 -1.20 -37.85
C GLU A 24 6.02 -0.72 -36.40
N ARG A 25 5.16 0.22 -36.00
CA ARG A 25 5.10 0.70 -34.61
C ARG A 25 4.60 -0.39 -33.66
N SER A 26 3.61 -1.18 -34.08
CA SER A 26 3.09 -2.29 -33.29
C SER A 26 4.15 -3.38 -33.12
N ASP A 27 4.92 -3.68 -34.16
CA ASP A 27 6.00 -4.68 -34.15
C ASP A 27 7.09 -4.33 -33.13
N VAL A 28 7.56 -3.06 -33.15
CA VAL A 28 8.54 -2.56 -32.16
C VAL A 28 7.98 -2.62 -30.73
N ILE A 29 6.69 -2.36 -30.52
CA ILE A 29 6.07 -2.45 -29.19
C ILE A 29 6.00 -3.91 -28.71
N VAL A 30 5.75 -4.86 -29.62
CA VAL A 30 5.73 -6.29 -29.33
C VAL A 30 7.13 -6.75 -28.92
N ASP A 31 8.17 -6.43 -29.70
CA ASP A 31 9.56 -6.79 -29.38
C ASP A 31 10.00 -6.25 -28.02
N LEU A 32 9.66 -4.99 -27.70
CA LEU A 32 9.97 -4.39 -26.40
C LEU A 32 9.25 -5.12 -25.26
N ARG A 33 7.99 -5.52 -25.48
CA ARG A 33 7.22 -6.25 -24.47
C ARG A 33 7.76 -7.66 -24.25
N GLU A 34 8.17 -8.35 -25.31
CA GLU A 34 8.82 -9.66 -25.21
C GLU A 34 10.13 -9.56 -24.46
N ALA A 35 10.95 -8.52 -24.73
CA ALA A 35 12.17 -8.27 -23.98
C ALA A 35 11.91 -7.98 -22.49
N GLU A 36 10.86 -7.22 -22.16
CA GLU A 36 10.44 -7.00 -20.76
C GLU A 36 10.05 -8.30 -20.08
N LEU A 37 9.22 -9.11 -20.74
CA LEU A 37 8.75 -10.38 -20.21
C LEU A 37 9.90 -11.34 -19.97
N ALA A 38 10.82 -11.46 -20.94
CA ALA A 38 12.02 -12.29 -20.81
C ALA A 38 12.88 -11.87 -19.61
N ARG A 39 13.07 -10.56 -19.38
CA ARG A 39 13.83 -10.09 -18.19
C ARG A 39 13.11 -10.40 -16.89
N LEU A 40 11.79 -10.24 -16.84
CA LEU A 40 11.03 -10.60 -15.64
C LEU A 40 11.06 -12.12 -15.38
N GLN A 41 11.08 -12.95 -16.42
CA GLN A 41 11.26 -14.40 -16.30
C GLN A 41 12.63 -14.74 -15.70
N LEU A 42 13.70 -14.10 -16.16
CA LEU A 42 15.03 -14.27 -15.55
C LEU A 42 15.02 -13.92 -14.05
N LEU A 43 14.29 -12.87 -13.66
CA LEU A 43 14.14 -12.51 -12.25
C LEU A 43 13.29 -13.52 -11.48
N GLN A 44 12.21 -14.03 -12.08
CA GLN A 44 11.38 -15.07 -11.48
C GLN A 44 12.20 -16.34 -11.23
N ASP A 45 12.99 -16.77 -12.22
CA ASP A 45 13.86 -17.93 -12.10
C ASP A 45 14.91 -17.74 -11.00
N ALA A 46 15.52 -16.56 -10.92
CA ALA A 46 16.49 -16.20 -9.87
C ALA A 46 15.88 -16.17 -8.46
N LEU A 47 14.55 -16.03 -8.35
CA LEU A 47 13.81 -16.08 -7.09
C LEU A 47 13.29 -17.49 -6.78
N GLY A 48 13.58 -18.49 -7.62
CA GLY A 48 13.16 -19.88 -7.41
C GLY A 48 13.65 -20.44 -6.07
N ASP A 49 14.94 -20.29 -5.78
CA ASP A 49 15.53 -20.74 -4.51
C ASP A 49 14.85 -20.08 -3.30
N LEU A 50 14.55 -18.77 -3.38
CA LEU A 50 13.83 -18.06 -2.33
C LEU A 50 12.42 -18.62 -2.11
N ALA A 51 11.73 -19.00 -3.18
CA ALA A 51 10.40 -19.59 -3.08
C ALA A 51 10.41 -20.94 -2.36
N GLU A 52 11.48 -21.72 -2.49
CA GLU A 52 11.66 -23.00 -1.79
C GLU A 52 11.97 -22.82 -0.29
N GLU A 53 12.61 -21.71 0.09
CA GLU A 53 12.94 -21.39 1.49
C GLU A 53 11.72 -20.89 2.30
N LEU A 54 10.62 -20.54 1.64
CA LEU A 54 9.43 -20.03 2.31
C LEU A 54 8.73 -21.11 3.17
N PRO A 55 8.24 -20.77 4.38
CA PRO A 55 7.52 -21.72 5.22
C PRO A 55 6.26 -22.28 4.54
N ALA A 56 6.02 -23.57 4.70
CA ALA A 56 4.81 -24.21 4.16
C ALA A 56 3.53 -23.50 4.64
N GLY A 57 2.64 -23.16 3.71
CA GLY A 57 1.40 -22.45 3.98
C GLY A 57 1.52 -20.92 4.08
N SER A 58 2.64 -20.33 3.67
CA SER A 58 2.76 -18.88 3.55
C SER A 58 2.15 -18.35 2.24
N ASP A 59 0.83 -18.18 2.19
CA ASP A 59 0.12 -17.57 1.04
C ASP A 59 0.34 -16.05 0.90
N MET A 60 1.31 -15.49 1.63
CA MET A 60 1.55 -14.04 1.66
C MET A 60 2.37 -13.58 0.45
N PHE A 61 3.20 -14.45 -0.12
CA PHE A 61 4.08 -14.12 -1.22
C PHE A 61 3.68 -14.89 -2.47
N ASP A 62 3.81 -14.23 -3.61
CA ASP A 62 3.45 -14.78 -4.91
C ASP A 62 4.46 -14.29 -5.95
N PHE A 63 5.30 -15.19 -6.46
CA PHE A 63 6.32 -14.87 -7.48
C PHE A 63 5.79 -15.19 -8.89
N GLN A 64 4.71 -14.51 -9.29
CA GLN A 64 4.04 -14.78 -10.55
C GLN A 64 4.07 -13.58 -11.50
N ILE A 65 4.26 -13.86 -12.78
CA ILE A 65 4.29 -12.84 -13.83
C ILE A 65 2.87 -12.61 -14.34
N GLN A 66 2.39 -11.37 -14.22
CA GLN A 66 1.17 -10.92 -14.87
C GLN A 66 1.49 -10.26 -16.21
N THR A 67 1.03 -10.86 -17.30
CA THR A 67 1.31 -10.43 -18.68
C THR A 67 0.35 -9.34 -19.18
N GLY A 68 0.13 -8.29 -18.39
CA GLY A 68 -0.72 -7.15 -18.77
C GLY A 68 -0.11 -6.25 -19.85
N VAL A 69 -0.65 -5.03 -19.99
CA VAL A 69 -0.09 -3.96 -20.84
C VAL A 69 1.34 -3.60 -20.42
N THR A 70 1.59 -3.61 -19.11
CA THR A 70 2.94 -3.58 -18.54
C THR A 70 3.13 -4.89 -17.79
N PRO A 71 4.03 -5.77 -18.25
CA PRO A 71 4.40 -6.98 -17.52
C PRO A 71 4.87 -6.63 -16.11
N ARG A 72 4.43 -7.41 -15.13
CA ARG A 72 4.80 -7.24 -13.71
C ARG A 72 5.05 -8.61 -13.09
N LEU A 73 6.12 -8.74 -12.35
CA LEU A 73 6.36 -9.87 -11.46
C LEU A 73 5.84 -9.46 -10.09
N TRP A 74 4.77 -10.09 -9.64
CA TRP A 74 4.28 -9.87 -8.27
C TRP A 74 5.25 -10.48 -7.27
N VAL A 75 5.25 -9.94 -6.05
CA VAL A 75 6.00 -10.46 -4.90
C VAL A 75 5.03 -10.73 -3.76
N ASP A 76 4.09 -9.83 -3.52
CA ASP A 76 2.93 -10.04 -2.64
C ASP A 76 1.72 -9.24 -3.16
N MET A 77 0.66 -9.09 -2.37
CA MET A 77 -0.55 -8.35 -2.75
C MET A 77 -0.31 -6.86 -3.07
N LEU A 78 0.76 -6.25 -2.55
CA LEU A 78 1.04 -4.81 -2.65
C LEU A 78 2.36 -4.51 -3.37
N ALA A 79 3.30 -5.44 -3.42
CA ALA A 79 4.61 -5.26 -4.03
C ALA A 79 4.76 -6.05 -5.32
N HIS A 80 5.36 -5.39 -6.32
CA HIS A 80 5.71 -5.99 -7.60
C HIS A 80 7.00 -5.40 -8.16
N VAL A 81 7.65 -6.15 -9.02
CA VAL A 81 8.74 -5.68 -9.88
C VAL A 81 8.21 -5.42 -11.27
N SER A 82 8.56 -4.26 -11.83
CA SER A 82 8.25 -3.88 -13.20
C SER A 82 9.48 -3.34 -13.90
N MET A 83 9.48 -3.39 -15.24
CA MET A 83 10.54 -2.77 -16.01
C MET A 83 10.36 -1.25 -16.09
N GLY A 84 11.48 -0.53 -16.00
CA GLY A 84 11.57 0.90 -16.23
C GLY A 84 11.16 1.28 -17.65
N ARG A 85 11.09 2.58 -17.94
CA ARG A 85 10.76 3.07 -19.30
C ARG A 85 11.81 2.65 -20.34
N ASP A 86 13.04 2.46 -19.88
CA ASP A 86 14.22 2.03 -20.65
C ASP A 86 14.28 0.52 -20.94
N LYS A 87 13.34 -0.26 -20.38
CA LYS A 87 13.22 -1.73 -20.55
C LYS A 87 14.44 -2.51 -20.07
N ARG A 88 15.26 -1.89 -19.23
CA ARG A 88 16.52 -2.44 -18.72
C ARG A 88 16.62 -2.39 -17.21
N THR A 89 16.06 -1.35 -16.61
CA THR A 89 16.06 -1.16 -15.17
C THR A 89 14.88 -1.89 -14.56
N TYR A 90 15.13 -2.81 -13.63
CA TYR A 90 14.12 -3.37 -12.74
C TYR A 90 13.73 -2.33 -11.70
N ARG A 91 12.44 -2.27 -11.36
CA ARG A 91 11.91 -1.35 -10.34
C ARG A 91 11.02 -2.12 -9.38
N LEU A 92 11.45 -2.24 -8.14
CA LEU A 92 10.65 -2.79 -7.04
C LEU A 92 9.75 -1.69 -6.49
N VAL A 93 8.45 -1.96 -6.52
CA VAL A 93 7.42 -0.96 -6.30
C VAL A 93 6.35 -1.51 -5.37
N GLN A 94 5.95 -0.70 -4.39
CA GLN A 94 4.88 -1.03 -3.45
C GLN A 94 3.70 -0.07 -3.61
N GLU A 95 2.50 -0.63 -3.66
CA GLU A 95 1.26 0.13 -3.60
C GLU A 95 0.97 0.50 -2.14
N THR A 96 0.73 1.79 -1.90
CA THR A 96 0.41 2.35 -0.58
C THR A 96 -0.88 3.16 -0.65
N ARG A 97 -1.44 3.52 0.50
CA ARG A 97 -2.61 4.42 0.57
C ARG A 97 -2.37 5.80 -0.05
N TYR A 98 -1.12 6.20 -0.24
CA TYR A 98 -0.73 7.47 -0.86
C TYR A 98 -0.31 7.30 -2.32
N GLY A 99 -0.65 6.15 -2.92
CA GLY A 99 -0.22 5.76 -4.24
C GLY A 99 1.05 4.91 -4.21
N ARG A 100 1.78 4.97 -5.30
CA ARG A 100 2.82 3.99 -5.60
C ARG A 100 4.20 4.47 -5.16
N GLN A 101 4.85 3.72 -4.28
CA GLN A 101 6.18 4.01 -3.75
C GLN A 101 7.23 3.15 -4.46
N LEU A 102 8.24 3.79 -5.06
CA LEU A 102 9.42 3.10 -5.55
C LEU A 102 10.31 2.75 -4.35
N MET A 103 10.57 1.47 -4.14
CA MET A 103 11.43 1.00 -3.04
C MET A 103 12.88 0.88 -3.48
N PHE A 104 13.11 0.38 -4.69
CA PHE A 104 14.44 0.12 -5.22
C PHE A 104 14.43 0.04 -6.75
N GLU A 105 15.53 0.43 -7.39
CA GLU A 105 15.73 0.25 -8.82
C GLU A 105 17.18 -0.11 -9.14
N THR A 106 17.37 -1.00 -10.11
CA THR A 106 18.71 -1.41 -10.58
C THR A 106 18.61 -2.02 -11.98
N THR A 107 19.72 -2.07 -12.70
CA THR A 107 19.84 -2.85 -13.94
C THR A 107 20.33 -4.28 -13.71
N GLY A 108 20.88 -4.57 -12.52
CA GLY A 108 21.42 -5.86 -12.14
C GLY A 108 20.34 -6.85 -11.72
N LEU A 109 20.40 -8.06 -12.27
CA LEU A 109 19.47 -9.15 -11.93
C LEU A 109 19.64 -9.57 -10.46
N ASP A 110 20.87 -9.92 -10.07
CA ASP A 110 21.17 -10.44 -8.73
C ASP A 110 20.91 -9.41 -7.63
N GLU A 111 21.19 -8.13 -7.92
CA GLU A 111 20.93 -7.04 -6.99
C GLU A 111 19.42 -6.84 -6.79
N MET A 112 18.61 -6.95 -7.85
CA MET A 112 17.16 -6.92 -7.71
C MET A 112 16.63 -8.14 -6.94
N ALA A 113 17.11 -9.34 -7.25
CA ALA A 113 16.73 -10.56 -6.54
C ALA A 113 17.03 -10.45 -5.03
N SER A 114 18.25 -10.04 -4.68
CA SER A 114 18.67 -9.80 -3.29
C SER A 114 17.75 -8.79 -2.57
N ARG A 115 17.32 -7.74 -3.28
CA ARG A 115 16.44 -6.71 -2.73
C ARG A 115 15.00 -7.19 -2.55
N VAL A 116 14.53 -8.08 -3.41
CA VAL A 116 13.25 -8.78 -3.20
C VAL A 116 13.36 -9.70 -1.98
N THR A 117 14.46 -10.43 -1.80
CA THR A 117 14.71 -11.24 -0.60
C THR A 117 14.70 -10.40 0.68
N ASP A 118 15.42 -9.27 0.70
CA ASP A 118 15.41 -8.31 1.83
C ASP A 118 13.99 -7.84 2.17
N TYR A 119 13.19 -7.58 1.13
CA TYR A 119 11.80 -7.16 1.27
C TYR A 119 10.94 -8.25 1.93
N VAL A 120 11.01 -9.48 1.40
CA VAL A 120 10.29 -10.65 1.90
C VAL A 120 10.62 -10.91 3.37
N ALA A 121 11.91 -10.93 3.70
CA ALA A 121 12.38 -11.12 5.08
C ALA A 121 11.83 -10.06 6.03
N ARG A 122 11.88 -8.78 5.62
CA ARG A 122 11.30 -7.68 6.42
C ARG A 122 9.81 -7.85 6.62
N ARG A 123 9.08 -8.26 5.58
CA ARG A 123 7.63 -8.42 5.62
C ARG A 123 7.20 -9.59 6.51
N MET A 124 7.95 -10.68 6.51
CA MET A 124 7.73 -11.80 7.45
C MET A 124 7.92 -11.35 8.90
N LEU A 125 8.99 -10.60 9.18
CA LEU A 125 9.28 -10.10 10.52
C LEU A 125 8.22 -9.09 11.01
N GLU A 126 7.74 -8.23 10.13
CA GLU A 126 6.64 -7.32 10.44
C GLU A 126 5.35 -8.07 10.80
N ARG A 127 5.02 -9.14 10.06
CA ARG A 127 3.86 -9.98 10.35
C ARG A 127 3.99 -10.67 11.69
N GLU A 128 5.16 -11.26 11.99
CA GLU A 128 5.41 -11.91 13.27
C GLU A 128 5.27 -10.93 14.44
N ARG A 129 5.84 -9.73 14.31
CA ARG A 129 5.71 -8.67 15.33
C ARG A 129 4.27 -8.21 15.51
N ALA A 130 3.49 -8.12 14.43
CA ALA A 130 2.08 -7.76 14.51
C ALA A 130 1.26 -8.83 15.26
N LEU A 131 1.54 -10.11 15.01
CA LEU A 131 0.90 -11.22 15.73
C LEU A 131 1.29 -11.24 17.21
N ALA A 132 2.59 -11.06 17.52
CA ALA A 132 3.07 -11.00 18.89
C ALA A 132 2.53 -9.77 19.65
N GLY A 133 2.47 -8.61 18.99
CA GLY A 133 1.90 -7.38 19.58
C GLY A 133 0.42 -7.51 19.90
N ASP A 134 -0.36 -8.18 19.05
CA ASP A 134 -1.79 -8.44 19.29
C ASP A 134 -1.99 -9.42 20.46
N THR A 135 -1.12 -10.43 20.62
CA THR A 135 -1.17 -11.32 21.79
C THR A 135 -0.90 -10.60 23.11
N LEU A 136 0.11 -9.71 23.16
CA LEU A 136 0.40 -8.92 24.37
C LEU A 136 -0.74 -7.93 24.70
N ALA A 137 -1.35 -7.30 23.70
CA ALA A 137 -2.53 -6.44 23.90
C ALA A 137 -3.77 -7.24 24.36
N GLY A 138 -3.93 -8.46 23.85
CA GLY A 138 -4.97 -9.40 24.25
C GLY A 138 -4.83 -9.85 25.71
N ASP A 139 -3.61 -10.22 26.13
CA ASP A 139 -3.31 -10.62 27.50
C ASP A 139 -3.47 -9.46 28.49
N SER A 140 -3.05 -8.25 28.10
CA SER A 140 -3.27 -7.02 28.90
C SER A 140 -4.76 -6.78 29.16
N ARG A 141 -5.59 -6.93 28.11
CA ARG A 141 -7.05 -6.77 28.20
C ARG A 141 -7.71 -7.89 29.00
N ALA A 142 -7.20 -9.12 28.88
CA ALA A 142 -7.67 -10.27 29.66
C ALA A 142 -7.33 -10.12 31.15
N GLU A 143 -6.15 -9.58 31.49
CA GLU A 143 -5.76 -9.32 32.87
C GLU A 143 -6.52 -8.14 33.49
N GLU A 144 -6.80 -7.08 32.72
CA GLU A 144 -7.65 -5.95 33.16
C GLU A 144 -9.11 -6.39 33.38
N THR A 145 -9.61 -7.30 32.53
CA THR A 145 -10.91 -7.95 32.73
C THR A 145 -10.91 -8.85 33.96
N ARG A 146 -9.83 -9.62 34.21
CA ARG A 146 -9.70 -10.53 35.36
C ARG A 146 -9.53 -9.80 36.70
N LYS A 147 -8.85 -8.66 36.72
CA LYS A 147 -8.77 -7.76 37.90
C LYS A 147 -10.10 -7.08 38.19
N THR A 148 -10.91 -6.81 37.16
CA THR A 148 -12.27 -6.30 37.30
C THR A 148 -13.29 -7.39 37.67
N SER A 149 -13.00 -8.66 37.35
CA SER A 149 -13.89 -9.81 37.61
C SER A 149 -13.50 -10.67 38.81
N ALA A 150 -12.73 -10.15 39.78
CA ALA A 150 -12.57 -10.82 41.07
C ALA A 150 -13.95 -10.84 41.78
N PRO A 151 -14.46 -12.00 42.23
CA PRO A 151 -15.82 -12.10 42.75
C PRO A 151 -15.86 -11.49 44.16
N ALA A 152 -16.40 -10.28 44.28
CA ALA A 152 -16.95 -9.82 45.55
C ALA A 152 -18.26 -10.59 45.83
N PRO A 153 -18.53 -10.99 47.09
CA PRO A 153 -19.69 -11.79 47.43
C PRO A 153 -20.98 -11.02 47.13
N THR A 154 -21.91 -11.70 46.45
CA THR A 154 -23.28 -11.26 46.14
C THR A 154 -23.98 -10.65 47.37
N PRO A 155 -24.84 -9.64 47.14
CA PRO A 155 -26.25 -10.02 47.07
C PRO A 155 -26.97 -9.50 45.83
N ALA A 156 -27.87 -10.38 45.39
CA ALA A 156 -28.97 -10.28 44.46
C ALA A 156 -29.41 -8.90 43.91
N ALA A 157 -29.79 -9.00 42.62
CA ALA A 157 -30.82 -8.25 41.90
C ALA A 157 -30.40 -6.93 41.23
N GLU A 158 -30.15 -6.97 39.93
CA GLU A 158 -31.14 -6.44 38.96
C GLU A 158 -30.83 -6.87 37.51
N LEU A 159 -31.73 -7.71 37.01
CA LEU A 159 -32.33 -7.74 35.66
C LEU A 159 -31.55 -7.22 34.44
N ALA A 160 -31.36 -8.16 33.50
CA ALA A 160 -31.54 -8.04 32.05
C ALA A 160 -30.74 -6.92 31.33
N THR A 161 -29.87 -7.26 30.38
CA THR A 161 -30.32 -7.57 29.01
C THR A 161 -29.11 -7.99 28.16
N ALA A 162 -29.37 -8.91 27.22
CA ALA A 162 -28.45 -9.30 26.16
C ALA A 162 -28.16 -8.12 25.20
N SER A 163 -26.95 -8.07 24.64
CA SER A 163 -26.74 -8.28 23.20
C SER A 163 -25.30 -8.01 22.80
N ALA A 164 -24.76 -8.89 21.96
CA ALA A 164 -23.55 -8.69 21.20
C ALA A 164 -23.67 -7.47 20.26
N VAL A 165 -22.53 -6.87 19.91
CA VAL A 165 -22.10 -6.43 18.55
C VAL A 165 -20.81 -5.60 18.70
N ALA A 166 -19.73 -6.05 18.08
CA ALA A 166 -18.69 -5.17 17.56
C ALA A 166 -19.05 -4.87 16.09
N PRO A 167 -18.88 -3.63 15.60
CA PRO A 167 -17.58 -3.26 15.05
C PRO A 167 -17.14 -1.81 15.35
N ARG A 168 -15.82 -1.61 15.39
CA ARG A 168 -15.16 -0.33 15.57
C ARG A 168 -15.04 0.38 14.21
N LYS A 169 -15.57 1.60 14.06
CA LYS A 169 -15.21 2.54 12.97
C LYS A 169 -15.19 3.98 13.49
N PHE A 170 -14.09 4.67 13.15
CA PHE A 170 -13.62 6.01 13.53
C PHE A 170 -14.72 7.09 13.61
N GLY A 171 -14.76 7.88 14.69
CA GLY A 171 -15.74 8.97 14.87
C GLY A 171 -15.14 10.21 15.53
N TRP A 172 -15.59 11.38 15.07
CA TRP A 172 -15.11 12.74 15.35
C TRP A 172 -15.09 13.20 16.83
N ALA A 173 -15.35 12.31 17.79
CA ALA A 173 -15.42 12.60 19.22
C ALA A 173 -14.08 13.06 19.81
N GLY A 174 -12.93 12.59 19.28
CA GLY A 174 -11.62 13.07 19.71
C GLY A 174 -11.36 14.54 19.38
N ILE A 175 -11.92 15.03 18.27
CA ILE A 175 -11.79 16.43 17.84
C ILE A 175 -12.71 17.32 18.71
N VAL A 176 -13.93 16.89 19.01
CA VAL A 176 -14.85 17.63 19.88
C VAL A 176 -14.33 17.71 21.32
N LEU A 177 -13.73 16.63 21.84
CA LEU A 177 -13.14 16.62 23.18
C LEU A 177 -11.92 17.57 23.27
N ALA A 178 -11.05 17.58 22.25
CA ALA A 178 -9.93 18.52 22.18
C ALA A 178 -10.40 19.98 22.10
N PHE A 179 -11.50 20.25 21.38
CA PHE A 179 -12.09 21.60 21.28
C PHE A 179 -12.68 22.08 22.61
N ILE A 180 -13.38 21.21 23.35
CA ILE A 180 -13.95 21.56 24.68
C ILE A 180 -12.84 21.83 25.70
N VAL A 181 -11.77 21.03 25.70
CA VAL A 181 -10.62 21.25 26.58
C VAL A 181 -9.92 22.58 26.25
N GLY A 182 -9.73 22.88 24.97
CA GLY A 182 -9.17 24.16 24.52
C GLY A 182 -10.03 25.37 24.93
N LEU A 183 -11.35 25.25 24.84
CA LEU A 183 -12.30 26.31 25.20
C LEU A 183 -12.30 26.61 26.70
N ILE A 184 -12.21 25.59 27.55
CA ILE A 184 -12.12 25.74 29.01
C ILE A 184 -10.78 26.39 29.40
N ALA A 185 -9.67 25.97 28.77
CA ALA A 185 -8.35 26.57 29.03
C ALA A 185 -8.29 28.06 28.59
N GLY A 186 -8.91 28.40 27.46
CA GLY A 186 -9.01 29.79 26.99
C GLY A 186 -9.83 30.69 27.92
N ALA A 187 -10.96 30.19 28.44
CA ALA A 187 -11.80 30.95 29.38
C ALA A 187 -11.08 31.23 30.71
N ALA A 188 -10.30 30.26 31.21
CA ALA A 188 -9.52 30.43 32.43
C ALA A 188 -8.41 31.49 32.28
N ALA A 189 -7.75 31.56 31.11
CA ALA A 189 -6.73 32.57 30.84
C ALA A 189 -7.28 34.00 30.81
N LEU A 190 -8.49 34.19 30.27
CA LEU A 190 -9.16 35.50 30.27
C LEU A 190 -9.57 35.94 31.69
N PHE A 191 -10.00 34.99 32.54
CA PHE A 191 -10.40 35.27 33.92
C PHE A 191 -9.20 35.67 34.81
N PHE A 192 -8.06 35.00 34.66
CA PHE A 192 -6.83 35.37 35.38
C PHE A 192 -6.21 36.66 34.85
N GLY A 193 -6.27 36.90 33.54
CA GLY A 193 -5.82 38.16 32.93
C GLY A 193 -6.62 39.38 33.42
N SER A 194 -7.95 39.26 33.54
CA SER A 194 -8.79 40.37 34.03
C SER A 194 -8.58 40.71 35.50
N LEU A 195 -8.24 39.70 36.33
CA LEU A 195 -7.96 39.90 37.75
C LEU A 195 -6.60 40.58 37.99
N TRP A 196 -5.63 40.30 37.13
CA TRP A 196 -4.32 40.97 37.15
C TRP A 196 -4.41 42.42 36.65
N TYR A 197 -5.26 42.68 35.65
CA TYR A 197 -5.48 44.02 35.10
C TYR A 197 -6.20 44.96 36.08
N LEU A 198 -7.18 44.46 36.87
CA LEU A 198 -7.83 45.27 37.91
C LEU A 198 -6.92 45.58 39.10
N SER A 199 -5.96 44.70 39.42
CA SER A 199 -4.98 44.94 40.49
C SER A 199 -3.93 46.01 40.13
N LEU A 200 -3.78 46.35 38.85
CA LEU A 200 -2.81 47.34 38.36
C LEU A 200 -3.40 48.76 38.23
N ILE A 201 -4.72 48.92 38.35
CA ILE A 201 -5.43 50.22 38.23
C ILE A 201 -5.87 50.77 39.60
N ALA A 202 -5.91 49.91 40.64
CA ALA A 202 -6.37 50.26 41.99
C ALA A 202 -5.24 50.43 43.02
N GLY A 203 -3.98 50.48 42.59
CA GLY A 203 -2.80 50.78 43.42
C GLY A 203 -1.96 51.88 42.78
#